data_AF-A0A258PZU4-F1
#
_entry.id   AF-A0A258PZU4-F1
#
_cell.length_a   1.000
_cell.length_b   1.000
_cell.length_c   1.000
_cell.angle_alpha   90.00
_cell.angle_beta   90.00
_cell.angle_gamma   90.00
#
_symmetry.space_group_name_H-M   'P 1'
#
loop_
_entity.id
_entity.type
_entity.pdbx_description
1 polymer ?
#
loop_
_entity_poly.entity_id
_entity_poly.type
_entity_poly.pdbx_seq_one_letter_code
_entity_poly.pdbx_strand_id
1 'polypeptide(L)'
;WISGQPLSIAALIGFITLAGISVRNGILKISHYLNLMQSEGELFSLAMIIRGSIERLSPVLMTALVTAFALAPLLFEAERPGTEILHPVAVVIFSGLISSTLLDTFLTPVMFWLYGKKASEIAKASEIALSNMKTNEVF
;
A
#
# COMPACT_ATOMS: atom_id res chain seq x y z
N TRP A 1 -11.24 -6.70 -20.33
CA TRP A 1 -10.63 -7.67 -21.25
C TRP A 1 -10.98 -9.12 -20.88
N ILE A 2 -10.76 -9.58 -19.63
CA ILE A 2 -11.17 -10.94 -19.20
C ILE A 2 -12.70 -11.08 -18.99
N SER A 3 -13.38 -10.04 -18.50
CA SER A 3 -14.84 -10.09 -18.21
C SER A 3 -15.76 -9.74 -19.39
N GLY A 4 -15.22 -9.47 -20.59
CA GLY A 4 -16.02 -9.09 -21.77
C GLY A 4 -16.80 -7.76 -21.69
N GLN A 5 -16.73 -7.04 -20.57
CA GLN A 5 -17.47 -5.79 -20.37
C GLN A 5 -16.85 -4.61 -21.15
N PRO A 6 -17.65 -3.78 -21.85
CA PRO A 6 -17.17 -2.56 -22.48
C PRO A 6 -16.63 -1.58 -21.42
N LEU A 7 -15.67 -0.72 -21.82
CA LEU A 7 -15.14 0.32 -20.94
C LEU A 7 -16.27 1.31 -20.61
N SER A 8 -16.91 1.12 -19.46
CA SER A 8 -18.02 1.95 -18.99
C SER A 8 -17.54 3.02 -18.02
N ILE A 9 -18.33 4.09 -17.87
CA ILE A 9 -18.09 5.13 -16.83
C ILE A 9 -18.04 4.47 -15.44
N ALA A 10 -18.87 3.46 -15.21
CA ALA A 10 -18.91 2.70 -13.97
C ALA A 10 -17.56 1.99 -13.71
N ALA A 11 -16.98 1.34 -14.73
CA ALA A 11 -15.65 0.73 -14.61
C ALA A 11 -14.56 1.77 -14.29
N LEU A 12 -14.62 2.98 -14.86
CA LEU A 12 -13.68 4.07 -14.56
C LEU A 12 -13.77 4.53 -13.09
N ILE A 13 -14.98 4.67 -12.56
CA ILE A 13 -15.19 4.98 -11.13
C ILE A 13 -14.54 3.89 -10.26
N GLY A 14 -14.74 2.62 -10.62
CA GLY A 14 -14.09 1.49 -9.93
C GLY A 14 -12.57 1.58 -9.92
N PHE A 15 -11.95 1.99 -11.03
CA PHE A 15 -10.50 2.23 -11.09
C PHE A 15 -10.04 3.36 -10.17
N ILE A 16 -10.78 4.48 -10.10
CA ILE A 16 -10.45 5.61 -9.22
C ILE A 16 -10.53 5.18 -7.75
N THR A 17 -11.60 4.47 -7.38
CA THR A 17 -11.76 3.92 -6.01
C THR A 17 -10.61 2.99 -5.66
N LEU A 18 -10.26 2.08 -6.57
CA LEU A 18 -9.14 1.16 -6.38
C LEU A 18 -7.81 1.91 -6.22
N ALA A 19 -7.54 2.92 -7.03
CA ALA A 19 -6.33 3.72 -6.93
C ALA A 19 -6.21 4.37 -5.55
N GLY A 20 -7.30 4.92 -5.02
CA GLY A 20 -7.36 5.46 -3.66
C GLY A 20 -7.04 4.43 -2.58
N ILE A 21 -7.62 3.22 -2.68
CA ILE A 21 -7.35 2.11 -1.74
C ILE A 21 -5.86 1.71 -1.82
N SER A 22 -5.33 1.54 -3.03
CA SER A 22 -3.94 1.15 -3.26
C SER A 22 -2.96 2.18 -2.70
N VAL A 23 -3.17 3.47 -2.99
CA VAL A 23 -2.30 4.55 -2.52
C VAL A 23 -2.33 4.65 -0.99
N ARG A 24 -3.51 4.55 -0.38
CA ARG A 24 -3.66 4.56 1.08
C ARG A 24 -2.87 3.41 1.73
N ASN A 25 -2.98 2.20 1.18
CA ASN A 25 -2.28 1.03 1.70
C ASN A 25 -0.75 1.18 1.56
N GLY A 26 -0.27 1.67 0.42
CA GLY A 26 1.15 1.94 0.18
C GLY A 26 1.74 3.00 1.12
N ILE A 27 1.06 4.14 1.28
CA ILE A 27 1.49 5.22 2.19
C ILE A 27 1.60 4.69 3.62
N LEU A 28 0.59 3.96 4.10
CA LEU A 28 0.59 3.42 5.47
C LEU A 28 1.73 2.42 5.72
N LYS A 29 2.10 1.61 4.72
CA LYS A 29 3.28 0.71 4.82
C LYS A 29 4.58 1.50 4.91
N ILE A 30 4.78 2.49 4.03
CA ILE A 30 6.01 3.29 4.01
C ILE A 30 6.14 4.11 5.29
N SER A 31 5.05 4.74 5.75
CA SER A 31 5.03 5.46 7.03
C SER A 31 5.40 4.57 8.20
N HIS A 32 5.03 3.28 8.17
CA HIS A 32 5.41 2.33 9.21
C HIS A 32 6.90 2.03 9.21
N TYR A 33 7.53 1.83 8.04
CA TYR A 33 8.99 1.66 7.96
C TYR A 33 9.73 2.87 8.50
N LEU A 34 9.28 4.07 8.12
CA LEU A 34 9.86 5.32 8.62
C LEU A 34 9.69 5.45 10.13
N ASN A 35 8.53 5.06 10.66
CA ASN A 35 8.27 5.06 12.09
C ASN A 35 9.19 4.07 12.84
N LEU A 36 9.42 2.87 12.30
CA LEU A 36 10.40 1.92 12.89
C LEU A 36 11.80 2.54 12.94
N MET A 37 12.23 3.23 11.88
CA MET A 37 13.55 3.88 11.86
C MET A 37 13.64 5.06 12.83
N GLN A 38 12.61 5.90 12.91
CA GLN A 38 12.64 7.13 13.70
C GLN A 38 12.30 6.93 15.18
N SER A 39 11.31 6.09 15.48
CA SER A 39 10.80 5.89 16.84
C SER A 39 11.44 4.70 17.56
N GLU A 40 11.73 3.61 16.84
CA GLU A 40 12.36 2.42 17.42
C GLU A 40 13.89 2.40 17.22
N GLY A 41 14.44 3.33 16.43
CA GLY A 41 15.88 3.42 16.15
C GLY A 41 16.42 2.26 15.32
N GLU A 42 15.55 1.51 14.65
CA GLU A 42 15.94 0.35 13.86
C GLU A 42 16.80 0.77 12.66
N LEU A 43 17.95 0.11 12.50
CA LEU A 43 18.82 0.35 11.35
C LEU A 43 18.15 -0.17 10.08
N PHE A 44 18.36 0.55 8.97
CA PHE A 44 17.92 0.10 7.66
C PHE A 44 18.52 -1.29 7.35
N SER A 45 17.69 -2.31 7.46
CA SER A 45 18.06 -3.72 7.30
C SER A 45 16.92 -4.48 6.65
N LEU A 46 17.25 -5.60 6.00
CA LEU A 46 16.24 -6.48 5.41
C LEU A 46 15.27 -7.02 6.46
N ALA A 47 15.78 -7.30 7.68
CA ALA A 47 14.98 -7.80 8.79
C ALA A 47 13.90 -6.78 9.21
N MET A 48 14.25 -5.49 9.29
CA MET A 48 13.31 -4.41 9.60
C MET A 48 12.21 -4.30 8.53
N ILE A 49 12.57 -4.37 7.25
CA ILE A 49 11.60 -4.31 6.14
C ILE A 49 10.64 -5.49 6.20
N ILE A 50 11.14 -6.70 6.42
CA ILE A 50 10.31 -7.91 6.54
C ILE A 50 9.36 -7.78 7.74
N ARG A 51 9.85 -7.36 8.91
CA ARG A 51 9.03 -7.15 10.10
C ARG A 51 7.91 -6.14 9.84
N GLY A 52 8.26 -4.95 9.34
CA GLY A 52 7.27 -3.92 9.02
C GLY A 52 6.28 -4.36 7.93
N SER A 53 6.73 -5.18 6.96
CA SER A 53 5.86 -5.72 5.90
C SER A 53 4.82 -6.65 6.49
N ILE A 54 5.23 -7.56 7.38
CA ILE A 54 4.35 -8.54 8.03
C ILE A 54 3.36 -7.85 8.97
N GLU A 55 3.81 -6.89 9.78
CA GLU A 55 2.95 -6.13 10.69
C GLU A 55 1.85 -5.36 9.95
N ARG A 56 2.14 -4.90 8.72
CA ARG A 56 1.17 -4.19 7.87
C ARG A 56 0.38 -5.09 6.93
N LEU A 57 0.82 -6.32 6.71
CA LEU A 57 0.08 -7.30 5.90
C LEU A 57 -1.28 -7.60 6.51
N SER A 58 -1.36 -7.76 7.83
CA SER A 58 -2.62 -8.02 8.55
C SER A 58 -3.68 -6.92 8.32
N PRO A 59 -3.37 -5.63 8.51
CA PRO A 59 -4.28 -4.53 8.12
C PRO A 59 -4.69 -4.53 6.65
N VAL A 60 -3.76 -4.78 5.72
CA VAL A 60 -4.08 -4.79 4.28
C VAL A 60 -5.04 -5.91 3.94
N LEU A 61 -4.78 -7.13 4.45
CA LEU A 61 -5.67 -8.27 4.26
C LEU A 61 -7.05 -8.02 4.88
N MET A 62 -7.13 -7.38 6.06
CA MET A 62 -8.41 -6.98 6.66
C MET A 62 -9.23 -6.11 5.70
N THR A 63 -8.62 -5.05 5.14
CA THR A 63 -9.33 -4.20 4.16
C THR A 63 -9.73 -4.97 2.92
N ALA A 64 -8.84 -5.85 2.42
CA ALA A 64 -9.11 -6.65 1.22
C ALA A 64 -10.30 -7.60 1.42
N LEU A 65 -10.34 -8.29 2.57
CA LEU A 65 -11.42 -9.21 2.93
C LEU A 65 -12.75 -8.47 3.13
N VAL A 66 -12.75 -7.34 3.84
CA VAL A 66 -13.96 -6.54 4.05
C VAL A 66 -14.54 -6.08 2.71
N THR A 67 -13.70 -5.56 1.82
CA THR A 67 -14.14 -5.15 0.48
C THR A 67 -14.61 -6.35 -0.35
N ALA A 68 -13.92 -7.48 -0.30
CA ALA A 68 -14.33 -8.71 -0.98
C ALA A 68 -15.72 -9.17 -0.55
N PHE A 69 -15.99 -9.21 0.76
CA PHE A 69 -17.32 -9.58 1.28
C PHE A 69 -18.40 -8.55 0.95
N ALA A 70 -18.08 -7.25 1.00
CA ALA A 70 -19.02 -6.20 0.64
C ALA A 70 -19.41 -6.25 -0.85
N LEU A 71 -18.48 -6.62 -1.72
CA LEU A 71 -18.71 -6.71 -3.17
C LEU A 71 -19.23 -8.07 -3.64
N ALA A 72 -19.06 -9.13 -2.85
CA ALA A 72 -19.51 -10.48 -3.16
C ALA A 72 -20.94 -10.55 -3.74
N PRO A 73 -22.00 -9.97 -3.10
CA PRO A 73 -23.34 -10.05 -3.66
C PRO A 73 -23.47 -9.36 -5.02
N LEU A 74 -22.79 -8.23 -5.24
CA LEU A 74 -22.80 -7.51 -6.52
C LEU A 74 -22.08 -8.29 -7.63
N LEU A 75 -21.13 -9.15 -7.28
CA LEU A 75 -20.43 -10.01 -8.22
C LEU A 75 -21.29 -11.22 -8.64
N PHE A 76 -22.04 -11.80 -7.70
CA PHE A 76 -22.88 -12.97 -7.95
C PHE A 76 -24.26 -12.62 -8.55
N GLU A 77 -24.78 -11.42 -8.30
CA GLU A 77 -26.10 -10.96 -8.78
C GLU A 77 -25.99 -10.06 -10.03
N ALA A 78 -25.18 -10.48 -11.00
CA ALA A 78 -24.89 -9.73 -12.22
C ALA A 78 -26.14 -9.48 -13.12
N GLU A 79 -27.17 -10.30 -12.97
CA GLU A 79 -28.33 -10.38 -13.89
C GLU A 79 -29.61 -9.75 -13.31
N ARG A 80 -29.52 -9.09 -12.15
CA ARG A 80 -30.68 -8.43 -11.53
C ARG A 80 -30.89 -7.01 -12.07
N PRO A 81 -32.15 -6.61 -12.34
CA PRO A 81 -32.45 -5.23 -12.71
C PRO A 81 -31.94 -4.26 -11.63
N GLY A 82 -31.14 -3.26 -12.04
CA GLY A 82 -30.52 -2.27 -11.16
C GLY A 82 -29.05 -2.52 -10.81
N THR A 83 -28.47 -3.68 -11.16
CA THR A 83 -27.03 -3.96 -10.96
C THR A 83 -26.17 -3.64 -12.18
N GLU A 84 -26.75 -3.15 -13.27
CA GLU A 84 -26.06 -2.96 -14.56
C GLU A 84 -24.89 -1.97 -14.49
N ILE A 85 -24.98 -0.99 -13.57
CA ILE A 85 -23.92 0.00 -13.32
C ILE A 85 -22.96 -0.50 -12.23
N LEU A 86 -23.50 -1.11 -11.17
CA LEU A 86 -22.72 -1.51 -9.99
C LEU A 86 -21.87 -2.76 -10.24
N HIS A 87 -22.35 -3.67 -11.08
CA HIS A 87 -21.64 -4.91 -11.38
C HIS A 87 -20.28 -4.65 -12.06
N PRO A 88 -20.16 -3.85 -13.14
CA PRO A 88 -18.86 -3.49 -13.71
C PRO A 88 -17.92 -2.79 -12.71
N VAL A 89 -18.46 -1.93 -11.83
CA VAL A 89 -17.67 -1.26 -10.77
C VAL A 89 -17.09 -2.28 -9.81
N ALA A 90 -17.94 -3.19 -9.30
CA ALA A 90 -17.56 -4.22 -8.35
C ALA A 90 -16.50 -5.17 -8.92
N VAL A 91 -16.65 -5.57 -10.19
CA VAL A 91 -15.68 -6.43 -10.89
C VAL A 91 -14.31 -5.78 -10.97
N VAL A 92 -14.24 -4.49 -11.33
CA VAL A 92 -12.96 -3.74 -11.40
C VAL A 92 -12.33 -3.62 -10.02
N ILE A 93 -13.10 -3.24 -9.00
CA ILE A 93 -12.57 -3.08 -7.65
C ILE A 93 -12.08 -4.43 -7.11
N PHE A 94 -12.85 -5.51 -7.24
CA PHE A 94 -12.48 -6.82 -6.71
C PHE A 94 -11.22 -7.39 -7.36
N SER A 95 -11.18 -7.43 -8.70
CA SER A 95 -10.03 -7.97 -9.43
C SER A 95 -8.78 -7.10 -9.25
N GLY A 96 -8.97 -5.79 -9.25
CA GLY A 96 -7.90 -4.83 -9.05
C GLY A 96 -7.36 -4.82 -7.63
N LEU A 97 -8.20 -5.06 -6.62
CA LEU A 97 -7.80 -5.15 -5.22
C LEU A 97 -6.88 -6.34 -4.98
N ILE A 98 -7.25 -7.52 -5.48
CA ILE A 98 -6.40 -8.71 -5.41
C ILE A 98 -5.04 -8.43 -6.05
N SER A 99 -5.05 -7.87 -7.26
CA SER A 99 -3.83 -7.55 -8.01
C SER A 99 -2.98 -6.50 -7.30
N SER A 100 -3.60 -5.42 -6.81
CA SER A 100 -2.96 -4.33 -6.08
C SER A 100 -2.38 -4.81 -4.75
N THR A 101 -3.09 -5.65 -3.98
CA THR A 101 -2.59 -6.19 -2.71
C THR A 101 -1.37 -7.07 -2.93
N LEU A 102 -1.37 -7.91 -3.97
CA LEU A 102 -0.19 -8.70 -4.33
C LEU A 102 0.97 -7.78 -4.72
N LEU A 103 0.72 -6.86 -5.66
CA LEU A 103 1.73 -5.90 -6.10
C LEU A 103 2.29 -5.10 -4.92
N ASP A 104 1.47 -4.49 -4.08
CA ASP A 104 1.92 -3.70 -2.92
C ASP A 104 2.62 -4.56 -1.85
N THR A 105 2.33 -5.84 -1.73
CA THR A 105 3.02 -6.73 -0.78
C THR A 105 4.42 -7.10 -1.25
N PHE A 106 4.64 -7.28 -2.56
CA PHE A 106 5.96 -7.62 -3.11
C PHE A 106 6.76 -6.39 -3.56
N LEU A 107 6.11 -5.44 -4.23
CA LEU A 107 6.73 -4.28 -4.84
C LEU A 107 7.18 -3.26 -3.80
N THR A 108 6.37 -2.97 -2.79
CA THR A 108 6.70 -1.98 -1.76
C THR A 108 7.98 -2.32 -0.97
N PRO A 109 8.19 -3.55 -0.45
CA PRO A 109 9.46 -3.87 0.20
C PRO A 109 10.65 -3.88 -0.76
N VAL A 110 10.48 -4.30 -2.01
CA VAL A 110 11.55 -4.27 -3.03
C VAL A 110 11.94 -2.84 -3.38
N MET A 111 10.96 -1.97 -3.62
CA MET A 111 11.19 -0.55 -3.90
C MET A 111 11.83 0.14 -2.70
N PHE A 112 11.35 -0.15 -1.49
CA PHE A 112 11.94 0.40 -0.27
C PHE A 112 13.37 -0.09 -0.05
N TRP A 113 13.68 -1.36 -0.38
CA TRP A 113 15.06 -1.87 -0.35
C TRP A 113 15.98 -1.17 -1.36
N LEU A 114 15.53 -1.03 -2.60
CA LEU A 114 16.33 -0.45 -3.70
C LEU A 114 16.59 1.05 -3.50
N TYR A 115 15.57 1.82 -3.09
CA TYR A 115 15.65 3.28 -2.96
C TYR A 115 15.89 3.77 -1.54
N GLY A 116 15.54 2.97 -0.52
CA GLY A 116 15.65 3.35 0.89
C GLY A 116 17.07 3.37 1.43
N LYS A 117 18.01 2.61 0.85
CA LYS A 117 19.42 2.60 1.30
C LYS A 117 20.06 3.99 1.19
N LYS A 118 19.90 4.63 0.03
CA LYS A 118 20.43 5.98 -0.24
C LYS A 118 19.78 7.03 0.67
N ALA A 119 18.48 6.90 0.94
CA ALA A 119 17.76 7.76 1.88
C ALA A 119 18.25 7.58 3.33
N SER A 120 18.53 6.34 3.75
CA SER A 120 19.04 6.05 5.10
C SER A 120 20.47 6.56 5.32
N GLU A 121 21.32 6.52 4.29
CA GLU A 121 22.70 7.01 4.35
C GLU A 121 22.72 8.54 4.51
N ILE A 122 21.83 9.25 3.82
CA ILE A 122 21.65 10.71 3.96
C ILE A 122 21.12 11.06 5.36
N ALA A 123 20.14 10.30 5.88
CA ALA A 123 19.59 10.51 7.22
C ALA A 123 20.64 10.35 8.31
N LYS A 124 21.44 9.27 8.27
CA LYS A 124 22.56 9.06 9.20
C LYS A 124 23.62 10.15 9.10
N ALA A 125 23.98 10.58 7.89
CA ALA A 125 24.96 11.65 7.70
C ALA A 125 24.49 12.97 8.33
N SER A 126 23.20 13.29 8.22
CA SER A 126 22.62 14.48 8.84
C SER A 126 22.57 14.39 10.37
N GLU A 127 22.28 13.21 10.92
CA GLU A 127 22.23 12.99 12.37
C GLU A 127 23.63 13.09 13.01
N ILE A 128 24.65 12.52 12.37
CA ILE A 128 26.05 12.64 12.78
C ILE A 128 26.52 14.10 12.70
N ALA A 129 26.14 14.84 11.65
CA ALA A 129 26.47 16.25 11.51
C ALA A 129 25.86 17.10 12.64
N LEU A 130 24.58 16.88 12.98
CA LEU A 130 23.90 17.59 14.06
C LEU A 130 24.45 17.25 15.44
N SER A 131 24.81 15.98 15.68
CA SER A 131 25.47 15.55 16.91
C SER A 131 26.85 16.23 17.07
N ASN A 132 27.64 16.27 16.01
CA ASN A 132 28.95 16.93 16.02
C ASN A 132 28.82 18.45 16.24
N MET A 133 27.82 19.12 15.66
CA MET A 133 27.58 20.55 15.89
C MET A 133 27.21 20.86 17.35
N LYS A 134 26.31 20.07 17.95
CA LYS A 134 25.97 20.23 19.39
C LYS A 134 27.15 19.96 20.31
N THR A 135 28.05 19.06 19.93
CA THR A 135 29.25 18.76 20.71
C THR A 135 30.27 19.91 20.63
N ASN A 136 30.31 20.63 19.51
CA ASN A 136 31.26 21.72 19.27
C ASN A 136 30.79 23.10 19.79
N GLU A 137 29.51 23.27 20.13
CA GLU A 137 28.98 24.48 20.80
C GLU A 137 29.10 24.43 22.33
N VAL A 138 29.47 23.28 22.90
CA VAL A 138 29.61 23.06 24.35
C VAL A 138 31.07 23.21 24.82
N PHE A 139 32.00 23.49 23.91
CA PHE A 139 33.39 23.89 24.17
C PHE A 139 33.61 25.33 23.70
#